data_AF-A0A831TAD3-F1
#
_entry.id   AF-A0A831TAD3-F1
#
_cell.length_a   1.000
_cell.length_b   1.000
_cell.length_c   1.000
_cell.angle_alpha   90.00
_cell.angle_beta   90.00
_cell.angle_gamma   90.00
#
_symmetry.space_group_name_H-M   'P 1'
#
loop_
_entity.id
_entity.type
_entity.pdbx_description
1 polymer ?
#
loop_
_entity_poly.entity_id
_entity_poly.type
_entity_poly.pdbx_seq_one_letter_code
_entity_poly.pdbx_strand_id
1 'polypeptide(L)' 'MTPMAKQVPLLHVRFEGKSFDLPLQELEVGLGSSDAEIMRAVAEHLDVHENRLRYYVLDRHPTGNLTLRPEAVFG' A
#
# COMPACT_ATOMS: atom_id res chain seq x y z
N MET A 1 25.05 -3.21 22.27
CA MET A 1 23.96 -2.42 21.67
C MET A 1 23.31 -3.31 20.61
N THR A 2 22.19 -3.95 20.94
CA THR A 2 21.44 -4.74 19.95
C THR A 2 20.85 -3.78 18.93
N PRO A 3 21.04 -3.96 17.62
CA PRO A 3 20.30 -3.15 16.65
C PRO A 3 18.81 -3.40 16.90
N MET A 4 18.06 -2.35 17.24
CA MET A 4 16.61 -2.42 17.18
C MET A 4 16.27 -2.82 15.75
N ALA A 5 15.60 -3.96 15.58
CA ALA A 5 15.18 -4.42 14.27
C ALA A 5 14.45 -3.26 13.57
N LYS A 6 15.01 -2.80 12.44
CA LYS A 6 14.40 -1.73 11.66
C LYS A 6 13.03 -2.24 11.24
N GLN A 7 11.97 -1.66 11.78
CA GLN A 7 10.62 -2.05 11.47
C GLN A 7 10.42 -1.94 9.95
N VAL A 8 10.04 -3.04 9.31
CA VAL A 8 9.76 -3.06 7.87
C VAL A 8 8.45 -2.30 7.65
N PRO A 9 8.42 -1.25 6.82
CA PRO A 9 7.18 -0.54 6.54
C PRO A 9 6.13 -1.47 5.93
N LEU A 10 4.89 -1.34 6.40
CA LEU A 10 3.75 -2.11 5.91
C LEU A 10 2.80 -1.21 5.13
N LEU A 11 2.21 -1.76 4.07
CA LEU A 11 1.07 -1.22 3.37
C LEU A 11 -0.20 -1.97 3.77
N HIS A 12 -1.10 -1.28 4.46
CA HIS A 12 -2.44 -1.78 4.71
C HIS A 12 -3.31 -1.54 3.47
N VAL A 13 -3.80 -2.58 2.82
CA VAL A 13 -4.69 -2.49 1.65
C VAL A 13 -6.09 -2.93 2.05
N ARG A 14 -7.08 -2.04 1.88
CA ARG A 14 -8.50 -2.41 1.94
C ARG A 14 -9.03 -2.58 0.52
N PHE A 15 -9.28 -3.80 0.08
CA PHE A 15 -9.75 -4.10 -1.28
C PHE A 15 -10.97 -5.01 -1.24
N GLU A 16 -12.07 -4.58 -1.86
CA GLU A 16 -13.33 -5.34 -1.98
C GLU A 16 -13.85 -5.95 -0.68
N GLY A 17 -13.79 -5.17 0.41
CA GLY A 17 -14.24 -5.59 1.73
C GLY A 17 -13.27 -6.50 2.49
N LYS A 18 -12.09 -6.77 1.93
CA LYS A 18 -10.99 -7.48 2.58
C LYS A 18 -9.86 -6.52 2.95
N SER A 19 -9.07 -6.92 3.94
CA SER A 19 -7.88 -6.20 4.38
C SER A 19 -6.65 -7.09 4.24
N PHE A 20 -5.56 -6.50 3.76
CA PHE A 20 -4.25 -7.14 3.59
C PHE A 20 -3.18 -6.25 4.20
N ASP A 21 -2.21 -6.85 4.89
CA ASP A 21 -1.02 -6.14 5.34
C ASP A 21 0.17 -6.66 4.53
N LEU A 22 0.70 -5.81 3.65
CA LEU A 22 1.74 -6.16 2.68
C LEU A 22 3.05 -5.45 3.05
N PRO A 23 4.14 -6.16 3.35
CA PRO A 23 5.45 -5.54 3.51
C PRO A 23 5.87 -4.88 2.19
N LEU A 24 6.35 -3.64 2.23
CA LEU A 24 6.74 -2.94 0.99
C LEU A 24 7.84 -3.69 0.21
N GLN A 25 8.68 -4.44 0.92
CA GLN A 25 9.74 -5.25 0.32
C GLN A 25 9.18 -6.41 -0.53
N GLU A 26 8.05 -7.02 -0.14
CA GLU A 26 7.40 -8.08 -0.92
C GLU A 26 6.74 -7.54 -2.20
N LEU A 27 6.42 -6.24 -2.21
CA LEU A 27 5.91 -5.51 -3.36
C LEU A 27 7.01 -4.89 -4.22
N GLU A 28 8.29 -5.06 -3.84
CA GLU A 28 9.44 -4.44 -4.50
C GLU A 28 9.35 -2.90 -4.63
N VAL A 29 8.63 -2.25 -3.71
CA VAL A 29 8.50 -0.79 -3.64
C VAL A 29 9.06 -0.23 -2.32
N GLY A 30 9.23 1.09 -2.25
CA GLY A 30 9.75 1.77 -1.07
C GLY A 30 8.97 3.03 -0.73
N LEU A 31 9.34 3.66 0.40
CA LEU A 31 8.72 4.91 0.86
C LEU A 31 8.88 6.08 -0.14
N GLY A 32 9.89 6.01 -1.02
CA GLY A 32 10.12 6.99 -2.09
C GLY A 32 9.42 6.66 -3.41
N SER A 33 8.80 5.48 -3.54
CA SER A 33 8.03 5.12 -4.73
C SER A 33 6.81 6.04 -4.83
N SER A 34 6.46 6.41 -6.05
CA SER A 34 5.25 7.16 -6.38
C SER A 34 4.00 6.35 -6.08
N ASP A 35 2.87 7.05 -5.92
CA ASP A 35 1.58 6.41 -5.67
C ASP A 35 1.20 5.46 -6.82
N ALA A 36 1.52 5.81 -8.07
CA ALA A 36 1.28 4.98 -9.25
C ALA A 36 2.10 3.68 -9.22
N GLU A 37 3.39 3.75 -8.85
CA GLU A 37 4.23 2.56 -8.70
C GLU A 37 3.70 1.62 -7.61
N ILE A 38 3.27 2.19 -6.47
CA ILE A 38 2.71 1.41 -5.36
C ILE A 38 1.38 0.77 -5.76
N MET A 39 0.47 1.51 -6.40
CA MET A 39 -0.81 0.98 -6.88
C MET A 39 -0.60 -0.13 -7.93
N ARG A 40 0.36 0.03 -8.84
CA ARG A 40 0.69 -1.00 -9.81
C ARG A 40 1.19 -2.27 -9.13
N ALA A 41 2.13 -2.16 -8.18
CA ALA A 41 2.63 -3.31 -7.44
C ALA A 41 1.53 -4.04 -6.65
N VAL A 42 0.59 -3.29 -6.06
CA VAL A 42 -0.58 -3.90 -5.39
C VAL A 42 -1.50 -4.61 -6.39
N ALA A 43 -1.75 -4.02 -7.56
CA ALA A 43 -2.57 -4.64 -8.58
C ALA A 43 -1.96 -5.96 -9.09
N GLU A 44 -0.65 -5.96 -9.34
CA GLU A 44 0.11 -7.16 -9.71
C GLU A 44 0.07 -8.22 -8.60
N HIS A 45 0.27 -7.83 -7.33
CA HIS A 45 0.21 -8.75 -6.18
C HIS A 45 -1.18 -9.36 -5.97
N LEU A 46 -2.25 -8.59 -6.20
CA LEU A 46 -3.63 -9.07 -6.08
C LEU A 46 -4.13 -9.80 -7.32
N ASP A 47 -3.31 -9.93 -8.38
CA ASP A 47 -3.66 -10.50 -9.68
C ASP A 47 -4.91 -9.82 -10.30
N VAL A 48 -4.90 -8.48 -10.31
CA VAL A 48 -5.98 -7.66 -10.88
C VAL A 48 -5.43 -6.57 -11.79
N HIS A 49 -6.27 -6.08 -12.70
CA HIS A 49 -5.92 -4.92 -13.53
C HIS A 49 -5.83 -3.63 -12.70
N GLU A 50 -4.83 -2.77 -12.95
CA GLU A 50 -4.58 -1.50 -12.23
C GLU A 50 -5.81 -0.57 -12.13
N ASN A 51 -6.63 -0.50 -13.18
CA ASN A 51 -7.91 0.21 -13.21
C ASN A 51 -8.87 -0.13 -12.06
N ARG A 52 -8.70 -1.27 -11.39
CA ARG A 52 -9.47 -1.65 -10.19
C ARG A 52 -9.13 -0.76 -8.98
N LEU A 53 -7.99 -0.10 -9.01
CA LEU A 53 -7.49 0.83 -7.98
C LEU A 53 -7.62 2.30 -8.39
N ARG A 54 -8.26 2.61 -9.53
CA ARG A 54 -8.34 3.99 -10.09
C ARG A 54 -8.97 5.03 -9.16
N TYR A 55 -9.82 4.59 -8.24
CA TYR A 55 -10.47 5.43 -7.22
C TYR A 55 -10.01 5.05 -5.83
N TYR A 56 -8.75 4.62 -5.69
CA TYR A 56 -8.14 4.37 -4.40
C TYR A 56 -7.18 5.51 -4.09
N VAL A 57 -7.04 5.81 -2.81
CA VAL A 57 -6.14 6.82 -2.29
C VAL A 57 -5.08 6.15 -1.42
N LEU A 58 -3.85 6.64 -1.52
CA LEU A 58 -2.72 6.18 -0.73
C LEU A 58 -2.39 7.20 0.36
N ASP A 59 -2.69 6.86 1.61
CA ASP A 59 -2.33 7.66 2.77
C ASP A 59 -0.93 7.25 3.26
N ARG A 60 -0.02 8.23 3.39
CA ARG A 60 1.36 8.03 3.87
C ARG A 60 1.48 8.49 5.32
N HIS A 61 1.82 7.59 6.24
CA HIS A 61 1.92 7.90 7.66
C HIS A 61 3.35 8.33 8.05
N PRO A 62 3.53 9.21 9.06
CA PRO A 62 4.85 9.59 9.57
C PRO A 62 5.70 8.43 10.09
N THR A 63 5.07 7.31 10.42
CA THR A 63 5.75 6.07 10.85
C THR A 63 6.41 5.32 9.69
N GLY A 64 6.12 5.69 8.44
CA GLY A 64 6.51 4.97 7.24
C GLY A 64 5.47 3.93 6.76
N ASN A 65 4.48 3.58 7.59
CA ASN A 65 3.39 2.74 7.12
C ASN A 65 2.54 3.48 6.08
N LEU A 66 1.88 2.71 5.23
CA LEU A 66 0.99 3.20 4.18
C LEU A 66 -0.41 2.61 4.34
N THR A 67 -1.41 3.31 3.83
CA THR A 67 -2.78 2.78 3.72
C THR A 67 -3.32 3.03 2.32
N LEU A 68 -3.66 1.98 1.59
CA LEU A 68 -4.38 2.05 0.32
C LEU A 68 -5.84 1.66 0.56
N ARG A 69 -6.76 2.58 0.26
CA ARG A 69 -8.19 2.38 0.48
C ARG A 69 -9.00 3.02 -0.65
N PRO A 70 -10.26 2.60 -0.86
CA PRO A 70 -11.16 3.34 -1.73
C PRO A 70 -11.26 4.80 -1.28
N GLU A 71 -11.27 5.70 -2.26
CA GLU A 71 -11.61 7.09 -2.06
C GLU A 71 -13.02 7.18 -1.48
N ALA A 72 -13.16 7.91 -0.38
CA ALA A 72 -14.46 8.14 0.21
C ALA A 72 -15.20 9.18 -0.65
N VAL A 73 -16.06 8.71 -1.53
CA VAL A 73 -17.05 9.57 -2.18
C VAL A 73 -18.22 9.77 -1.22
N PHE A 74 -18.13 10.81 -0.38
CA PHE A 74 -19.32 11.35 0.27
C PHE A 74 -20.17 12.05 -0.80
N GLY A 75 -21.43 11.61 -0.94
CA GLY A 75 -22.49 12.34 -1.63
C GLY A 75 -23.37 13.04 -0.61
#